data_AF-A0A7X8I817-F1
#
_entry.id   AF-A0A7X8I817-F1
#
_cell.length_a   1.000
_cell.length_b   1.000
_cell.length_c   1.000
_cell.angle_alpha   90.00
_cell.angle_beta   90.00
_cell.angle_gamma   90.00
#
_symmetry.space_group_name_H-M   'P 1'
#
loop_
_entity.id
_entity.type
_entity.pdbx_description
1 polymer ?
#
loop_
_entity_poly.entity_id
_entity_poly.type
_entity_poly.pdbx_seq_one_letter_code
_entity_poly.pdbx_strand_id
1 'polypeptide(L)'
;MAKKAKPEDQKEDCLELQYSLHQLPSAQHKTGLAGLVFLLQTMEERKMQPLPEIIPEGEGVWKFRFTRDGFQALFDELYDAEIVEVESLSKWANKDCKEIRERKTLKGEKEEIEKVYVYEVEVPKGAALKGALPDDGEGGKKLALWRDMLWATYCGKPAARGVYKERLEGRPSSKAGGAWNDLQKKREGSASLSGSLMLGAEGISAEGVAYKGTVGENFLLQFAHLASPLFVTRTFQVKRGKKDESSTYSVKWEEGGFVLVMPEIIDIEKYVEKYRKWLGSPSKPAKIRRPLSSLIDLPEESGLEFLSAIAGRRTEVHGRGVFDAVEGVEYFYMEKRGNAVNLVASAHIPLGVGALNEYNRLVAPAGDKRPLNFLYKACRVRNLLYGNPWHEGMQTIFEQFPNEFFIWSKQGSPKNTPFFGLDAGRKLREIATGIMILTEEKNMDKNSATTPAIGRDDRLAAKTRAVVRQYVISELKERASKYILSGKTHLERKKEDGDMFFPAEYQKEVQKICSGAFLALRGRKGPDIAEYFTGTLCSHPQFMLGSPKNEEGDEFLLLAKSLVDPEEREKIKLFAMLALSACSYVRIKDDQAQAEEE
;
A
#
# COMPACT_ATOMS: atom_id res chain seq x y z
N MET A 1 14.24 26.13 69.14
CA MET A 1 14.18 25.34 67.90
C MET A 1 12.71 25.13 67.52
N ALA A 2 12.16 26.02 66.69
CA ALA A 2 10.84 25.84 66.10
C ALA A 2 11.03 25.23 64.72
N LYS A 3 10.41 24.06 64.47
CA LYS A 3 10.34 23.44 63.15
C LYS A 3 9.71 24.44 62.19
N LYS A 4 10.48 24.93 61.21
CA LYS A 4 9.93 25.59 60.02
C LYS A 4 9.00 24.59 59.36
N ALA A 5 7.71 24.91 59.33
CA ALA A 5 6.76 24.23 58.47
C ALA A 5 7.28 24.29 57.03
N LYS A 6 7.27 23.14 56.34
CA LYS A 6 7.45 23.10 54.88
C LYS A 6 6.31 23.93 54.27
N PRO A 7 6.56 24.72 53.21
CA PRO A 7 5.46 25.29 52.45
C PRO A 7 4.59 24.13 51.94
N GLU A 8 3.29 24.21 52.21
CA GLU A 8 2.31 23.31 51.61
C GLU A 8 2.46 23.40 50.09
N ASP A 9 2.74 22.27 49.45
CA ASP A 9 2.56 22.09 48.00
C ASP A 9 1.11 22.48 47.70
N GLN A 10 0.89 23.69 47.18
CA GLN A 10 -0.36 24.01 46.50
C GLN A 10 -0.41 23.08 45.29
N LYS A 11 -1.11 21.95 45.43
CA LYS A 11 -1.50 21.12 44.28
C LYS A 11 -2.37 22.01 43.41
N GLU A 12 -1.84 22.44 42.27
CA GLU A 12 -2.67 23.05 41.26
C GLU A 12 -3.77 22.04 40.87
N ASP A 13 -5.04 22.40 41.01
CA ASP A 13 -6.18 21.56 40.60
C ASP A 13 -6.32 21.50 39.06
N CYS A 14 -5.46 22.25 38.37
CA CYS A 14 -5.47 22.49 36.94
C CYS A 14 -4.07 22.20 36.37
N LEU A 15 -4.02 21.51 35.23
CA LEU A 15 -2.79 21.26 34.48
C LEU A 15 -2.88 21.97 33.14
N GLU A 16 -1.96 22.90 32.87
CA GLU A 16 -1.84 23.55 31.56
C GLU A 16 -0.66 22.97 30.78
N LEU A 17 -0.94 22.50 29.57
CA LEU A 17 0.07 22.02 28.62
C LEU A 17 0.03 22.88 27.37
N GLN A 18 1.20 23.18 26.83
CA GLN A 18 1.37 23.97 25.62
C GLN A 18 2.35 23.24 24.71
N TYR A 19 1.98 23.12 23.44
CA TYR A 19 2.79 22.48 22.41
C TYR A 19 2.90 23.39 21.21
N SER A 20 4.11 23.59 20.73
CA SER A 20 4.37 24.27 19.47
C SER A 20 4.75 23.23 18.42
N LEU A 21 3.98 23.16 17.33
CA LEU A 21 4.09 22.09 16.34
C LEU A 21 5.52 21.93 15.77
N HIS A 22 6.19 23.05 15.48
CA HIS A 22 7.57 23.08 14.98
C HIS A 22 8.65 22.75 16.02
N GLN A 23 8.31 22.69 17.31
CA GLN A 23 9.24 22.28 18.37
C GLN A 23 9.10 20.79 18.73
N LEU A 24 8.06 20.10 18.23
CA LEU A 24 7.88 18.68 18.51
C LEU A 24 8.98 17.84 17.85
N PRO A 25 9.57 16.86 18.57
CA PRO A 25 10.83 16.25 18.15
C PRO A 25 10.70 15.22 17.02
N SER A 26 9.49 14.76 16.69
CA SER A 26 9.29 13.82 15.56
C SER A 26 7.85 13.79 15.05
N ALA A 27 7.66 13.21 13.86
CA ALA A 27 6.36 12.93 13.27
C ALA A 27 5.45 12.10 14.20
N GLN A 28 5.99 11.20 15.02
CA GLN A 28 5.21 10.47 16.04
C GLN A 28 4.62 11.41 17.10
N HIS A 29 5.36 12.42 17.54
CA HIS A 29 4.86 13.41 18.51
C HIS A 29 3.81 14.33 17.90
N LYS A 30 4.02 14.77 16.65
CA LYS A 30 3.03 15.55 15.89
C LYS A 30 1.74 14.76 15.68
N THR A 31 1.86 13.49 15.32
CA THR A 31 0.72 12.57 15.20
C THR A 31 0.05 12.33 16.56
N GLY A 32 0.83 12.28 17.65
CA GLY A 32 0.32 12.26 19.02
C GLY A 32 -0.53 13.47 19.37
N LEU A 33 -0.06 14.68 19.06
CA LEU A 33 -0.84 15.91 19.21
C LEU A 33 -2.14 15.88 18.41
N ALA A 34 -2.09 15.45 17.14
CA ALA A 34 -3.28 15.27 16.33
C ALA A 34 -4.25 14.22 16.92
N GLY A 35 -3.72 13.14 17.50
CA GLY A 35 -4.49 12.11 18.18
C GLY A 35 -5.21 12.62 19.43
N LEU A 36 -4.55 13.48 20.20
CA LEU A 36 -5.15 14.15 21.36
C LEU A 36 -6.29 15.08 20.92
N VAL A 37 -6.05 15.93 19.92
CA VAL A 37 -7.09 16.84 19.37
C VAL A 37 -8.26 16.04 18.81
N PHE A 38 -7.98 14.98 18.02
CA PHE A 38 -9.00 14.09 17.50
C PHE A 38 -9.85 13.46 18.61
N LEU A 39 -9.21 12.95 19.66
CA LEU A 39 -9.91 12.34 20.80
C LEU A 39 -10.83 13.37 21.49
N LEU A 40 -10.30 14.54 21.83
CA LEU A 40 -11.07 15.59 22.51
C LEU A 40 -12.28 16.06 21.68
N GLN A 41 -12.10 16.29 20.38
CA GLN A 41 -13.20 16.63 19.47
C GLN A 41 -14.30 15.55 19.48
N THR A 42 -13.92 14.27 19.41
CA THR A 42 -14.92 13.19 19.46
C THR A 42 -15.61 13.06 20.82
N MET A 43 -14.93 13.38 21.92
CA MET A 43 -15.55 13.40 23.26
C MET A 43 -16.56 14.55 23.37
N GLU A 44 -16.23 15.72 22.82
CA GLU A 44 -17.12 16.88 22.74
C GLU A 44 -18.37 16.58 21.89
N GLU A 45 -18.20 16.02 20.69
CA GLU A 45 -19.31 15.59 19.81
C GLU A 45 -20.26 14.60 20.50
N ARG A 46 -19.70 13.70 21.32
CA ARG A 46 -20.45 12.73 22.12
C ARG A 46 -20.99 13.32 23.43
N LYS A 47 -20.80 14.62 23.66
CA LYS A 47 -21.27 15.37 24.84
C LYS A 47 -20.79 14.75 26.16
N MET A 48 -19.59 14.19 26.17
CA MET A 48 -18.97 13.67 27.39
C MET A 48 -18.67 14.83 28.35
N GLN A 49 -18.66 14.54 29.65
CA GLN A 49 -18.25 15.49 30.69
C GLN A 49 -17.55 14.71 31.82
N PRO A 50 -16.56 15.29 32.51
CA PRO A 50 -15.93 16.59 32.22
C PRO A 50 -14.96 16.52 31.02
N LEU A 51 -14.85 17.62 30.27
CA LEU A 51 -13.94 17.74 29.12
C LEU A 51 -12.75 18.66 29.43
N PRO A 52 -11.53 18.30 28.97
CA PRO A 52 -10.43 19.24 28.87
C PRO A 52 -10.73 20.40 27.92
N GLU A 53 -10.23 21.60 28.21
CA GLU A 53 -10.37 22.76 27.34
C GLU A 53 -9.21 22.82 26.33
N ILE A 54 -9.53 23.14 25.07
CA ILE A 54 -8.54 23.47 24.04
C ILE A 54 -8.57 24.98 23.84
N ILE A 55 -7.42 25.63 23.98
CA ILE A 55 -7.23 27.05 23.75
C ILE A 55 -6.31 27.20 22.53
N PRO A 56 -6.86 27.50 21.34
CA PRO A 56 -6.05 27.78 20.16
C PRO A 56 -5.36 29.14 20.33
N GLU A 57 -4.03 29.18 20.27
CA GLU A 57 -3.25 30.43 20.41
C GLU A 57 -2.78 30.98 19.05
N GLY A 58 -3.06 30.29 17.94
CA GLY A 58 -2.56 30.64 16.60
C GLY A 58 -1.15 30.12 16.34
N GLU A 59 -0.64 30.33 15.11
CA GLU A 59 0.75 30.01 14.70
C GLU A 59 1.22 28.57 14.96
N GLY A 60 0.31 27.59 14.99
CA GLY A 60 0.65 26.18 15.27
C GLY A 60 0.97 25.90 16.75
N VAL A 61 0.55 26.80 17.65
CA VAL A 61 0.62 26.64 19.10
C VAL A 61 -0.72 26.16 19.66
N TRP A 62 -0.66 25.09 20.43
CA TRP A 62 -1.81 24.41 21.02
C TRP A 62 -1.70 24.40 22.53
N LYS A 63 -2.65 25.05 23.20
CA LYS A 63 -2.75 25.06 24.66
C LYS A 63 -3.93 24.20 25.11
N PHE A 64 -3.69 23.38 26.13
CA PHE A 64 -4.67 22.49 26.72
C PHE A 64 -4.74 22.74 28.21
N ARG A 65 -5.96 22.78 28.74
CA ARG A 65 -6.22 22.90 30.16
C ARG A 65 -7.00 21.68 30.65
N PHE A 66 -6.44 20.98 31.62
CA PHE A 66 -7.03 19.78 32.21
C PHE A 66 -7.40 20.03 33.67
N THR A 67 -8.64 19.74 34.03
CA THR A 67 -9.00 19.45 35.43
C THR A 67 -8.61 18.00 35.75
N ARG A 68 -8.49 17.66 37.04
CA ARG A 68 -8.17 16.29 37.45
C ARG A 68 -9.17 15.26 36.91
N ASP A 69 -10.46 15.58 36.98
CA ASP A 69 -11.52 14.69 36.50
C ASP A 69 -11.55 14.62 34.97
N GLY A 70 -11.33 15.76 34.27
CA GLY A 70 -11.23 15.78 32.81
C GLY A 70 -10.04 14.97 32.29
N PHE A 71 -8.91 14.99 33.01
CA PHE A 71 -7.75 14.18 32.69
C PHE A 71 -8.01 12.68 32.93
N GLN A 72 -8.73 12.32 33.99
CA GLN A 72 -9.15 10.93 34.22
C GLN A 72 -10.10 10.46 33.11
N ALA A 73 -11.09 11.27 32.74
CA ALA A 73 -12.05 10.96 31.67
C ALA A 73 -11.35 10.73 30.31
N LEU A 74 -10.32 11.53 30.00
CA LEU A 74 -9.49 11.36 28.80
C LEU A 74 -8.83 9.96 28.74
N PHE A 75 -8.22 9.52 29.85
CA PHE A 75 -7.56 8.21 29.92
C PHE A 75 -8.57 7.06 29.98
N ASP A 76 -9.69 7.26 30.67
CA ASP A 76 -10.75 6.26 30.77
C ASP A 76 -11.38 5.97 29.41
N GLU A 77 -11.48 7.00 28.55
CA GLU A 77 -11.92 6.87 27.16
C GLU A 77 -10.84 6.23 26.27
N LEU A 78 -9.58 6.69 26.35
CA LEU A 78 -8.47 6.15 25.55
C LEU A 78 -8.26 4.64 25.79
N TYR A 79 -8.40 4.22 27.04
CA TYR A 79 -8.18 2.84 27.48
C TYR A 79 -9.48 2.05 27.69
N ASP A 80 -10.64 2.57 27.25
CA ASP A 80 -11.91 1.86 27.40
C ASP A 80 -11.89 0.53 26.62
N ALA A 81 -12.64 -0.44 27.13
CA ALA A 81 -12.67 -1.79 26.58
C ALA A 81 -14.08 -2.39 26.62
N GLU A 82 -14.29 -3.38 25.76
CA GLU A 82 -15.54 -4.13 25.67
C GLU A 82 -15.27 -5.61 25.41
N ILE A 83 -16.28 -6.45 25.66
CA ILE A 83 -16.26 -7.86 25.31
C ILE A 83 -17.01 -8.01 23.98
N VAL A 84 -16.37 -8.66 23.00
CA VAL A 84 -16.98 -8.95 21.70
C VAL A 84 -16.93 -10.45 21.40
N GLU A 85 -17.90 -10.91 20.61
CA GLU A 85 -17.89 -12.26 20.06
C GLU A 85 -16.99 -12.33 18.82
N VAL A 86 -16.10 -13.31 18.79
CA VAL A 86 -15.25 -13.62 17.63
C VAL A 86 -15.45 -15.06 17.23
N GLU A 87 -15.65 -15.26 15.92
CA GLU A 87 -15.81 -16.59 15.33
C GLU A 87 -14.46 -17.10 14.80
N SER A 88 -14.19 -18.38 15.01
CA SER A 88 -13.00 -19.07 14.51
C SER A 88 -13.35 -20.39 13.84
N LEU A 89 -12.68 -20.72 12.73
CA LEU A 89 -12.83 -22.02 12.06
C LEU A 89 -12.15 -23.17 12.82
N SER A 90 -11.33 -22.85 13.83
CA SER A 90 -10.58 -23.82 14.63
C SER A 90 -10.76 -23.53 16.10
N LYS A 91 -10.79 -24.58 16.93
CA LYS A 91 -10.78 -24.42 18.38
C LYS A 91 -9.47 -23.78 18.84
N TRP A 92 -9.57 -22.76 19.70
CA TRP A 92 -8.42 -22.16 20.35
C TRP A 92 -7.95 -23.04 21.51
N ALA A 93 -6.64 -23.22 21.62
CA ALA A 93 -6.06 -23.88 22.78
C ALA A 93 -6.22 -22.99 24.02
N ASN A 94 -6.60 -23.59 25.15
CA ASN A 94 -6.70 -22.92 26.46
C ASN A 94 -7.72 -21.77 26.53
N LYS A 95 -8.81 -21.84 25.75
CA LYS A 95 -9.94 -20.92 25.88
C LYS A 95 -11.26 -21.64 25.70
N ASP A 96 -12.20 -21.40 26.60
CA ASP A 96 -13.52 -21.98 26.53
C ASP A 96 -14.31 -21.41 25.36
N CYS A 97 -14.84 -22.31 24.55
CA CYS A 97 -15.73 -21.97 23.45
C CYS A 97 -17.10 -21.66 24.04
N LYS A 98 -17.62 -20.45 23.78
CA LYS A 98 -18.96 -20.05 24.22
C LYS A 98 -20.02 -20.94 23.59
N GLU A 99 -19.96 -21.08 22.26
CA GLU A 99 -20.86 -21.94 21.49
C GLU A 99 -20.28 -22.31 20.12
N ILE A 100 -20.89 -23.28 19.44
CA ILE A 100 -20.55 -23.70 18.09
C ILE A 100 -21.73 -23.34 17.19
N ARG A 101 -21.50 -22.53 16.15
CA ARG A 101 -22.50 -22.19 15.13
C ARG A 101 -22.19 -22.91 13.83
N GLU A 102 -23.22 -23.11 13.02
CA GLU A 102 -23.10 -23.58 11.65
C GLU A 102 -23.24 -22.40 10.69
N ARG A 103 -22.21 -22.15 9.90
CA ARG A 103 -22.20 -21.09 8.89
C ARG A 103 -22.33 -21.72 7.52
N LYS A 104 -23.36 -21.31 6.77
CA LYS A 104 -23.48 -21.67 5.36
C LYS A 104 -22.55 -20.78 4.53
N THR A 105 -21.61 -21.38 3.83
CA THR A 105 -20.67 -20.69 2.96
C THR A 105 -20.84 -21.22 1.53
N LEU A 106 -20.95 -20.31 0.55
CA LEU A 106 -20.95 -20.68 -0.87
C LEU A 106 -19.51 -20.87 -1.33
N LYS A 107 -19.11 -22.11 -1.66
CA LYS A 107 -17.88 -22.39 -2.43
C LYS A 107 -18.28 -22.70 -3.87
N GLY A 108 -18.34 -21.65 -4.70
CA GLY A 108 -18.90 -21.74 -6.05
C GLY A 108 -20.42 -21.87 -5.99
N GLU A 109 -20.99 -22.83 -6.73
CA GLU A 109 -22.44 -23.09 -6.79
C GLU A 109 -22.98 -24.00 -5.66
N LYS A 110 -22.11 -24.50 -4.76
CA LYS A 110 -22.52 -25.41 -3.68
C LYS A 110 -22.50 -24.72 -2.32
N GLU A 111 -23.60 -24.88 -1.58
CA GLU A 111 -23.67 -24.55 -0.15
C GLU A 111 -22.87 -25.60 0.65
N GLU A 112 -21.87 -25.15 1.39
CA GLU A 112 -21.15 -25.96 2.37
C GLU A 112 -21.46 -25.42 3.78
N ILE A 113 -21.78 -26.30 4.72
CA ILE A 113 -22.00 -25.93 6.11
C ILE A 113 -20.66 -26.07 6.84
N GLU A 114 -20.05 -24.95 7.21
CA GLU A 114 -18.82 -24.88 7.98
C GLU A 114 -19.13 -24.65 9.46
N LYS A 115 -18.53 -25.46 10.34
CA LYS A 115 -18.62 -25.24 11.80
C LYS A 115 -17.70 -24.10 12.22
N VAL A 116 -18.25 -23.15 12.96
CA VAL A 116 -17.50 -22.03 13.55
C VAL A 116 -17.61 -22.06 15.08
N TYR A 117 -16.50 -21.82 15.76
CA TYR A 117 -16.38 -21.75 17.20
C TYR A 117 -16.44 -20.29 17.65
N VAL A 118 -17.35 -19.96 18.56
CA VAL A 118 -17.57 -18.58 19.04
C VAL A 118 -16.86 -18.39 20.37
N TYR A 119 -16.09 -17.30 20.49
CA TYR A 119 -15.34 -16.92 21.69
C TYR A 119 -15.68 -15.50 22.10
N GLU A 120 -15.77 -15.24 23.40
CA GLU A 120 -15.78 -13.88 23.94
C GLU A 120 -14.36 -13.39 24.17
N VAL A 121 -14.00 -12.26 23.58
CA VAL A 121 -12.66 -11.66 23.71
C VAL A 121 -12.75 -10.23 24.22
N GLU A 122 -11.82 -9.90 25.10
CA GLU A 122 -11.58 -8.54 25.57
C GLU A 122 -10.83 -7.75 24.48
N VAL A 123 -11.39 -6.61 24.07
CA VAL A 123 -10.83 -5.74 23.05
C VAL A 123 -10.95 -4.26 23.48
N PRO A 124 -10.11 -3.35 22.96
CA PRO A 124 -10.37 -1.92 23.13
C PRO A 124 -11.68 -1.57 22.48
N LYS A 125 -12.43 -0.71 23.14
CA LYS A 125 -13.68 -0.19 22.59
C LYS A 125 -13.41 0.75 21.42
N GLY A 126 -12.48 1.69 21.59
CA GLY A 126 -12.06 2.63 20.55
C GLY A 126 -13.20 3.55 20.09
N ALA A 127 -14.03 4.04 21.02
CA ALA A 127 -15.27 4.75 20.69
C ALA A 127 -15.02 6.05 19.91
N ALA A 128 -13.90 6.75 20.15
CA ALA A 128 -13.45 7.87 19.33
C ALA A 128 -13.29 7.50 17.84
N LEU A 129 -12.63 6.38 17.54
CA LEU A 129 -12.47 5.88 16.17
C LEU A 129 -13.81 5.40 15.60
N LYS A 130 -14.60 4.68 16.39
CA LYS A 130 -15.91 4.16 15.97
C LYS A 130 -16.82 5.29 15.46
N GLY A 131 -16.81 6.45 16.10
CA GLY A 131 -17.58 7.63 15.66
C GLY A 131 -17.11 8.28 14.35
N ALA A 132 -15.85 8.05 13.94
CA ALA A 132 -15.28 8.57 12.70
C ALA A 132 -15.26 7.56 11.54
N LEU A 133 -15.59 6.29 11.82
CA LEU A 133 -15.65 5.22 10.83
C LEU A 133 -17.07 5.11 10.23
N PRO A 134 -17.22 4.61 9.00
CA PRO A 134 -18.53 4.33 8.44
C PRO A 134 -19.30 3.34 9.31
N ASP A 135 -20.61 3.53 9.47
CA ASP A 135 -21.48 2.58 10.18
C ASP A 135 -21.89 1.43 9.26
N ASP A 136 -20.88 0.70 8.76
CA ASP A 136 -21.03 -0.43 7.87
C ASP A 136 -20.01 -1.56 8.19
N GLY A 137 -20.09 -2.65 7.44
CA GLY A 137 -19.18 -3.79 7.61
C GLY A 137 -17.70 -3.45 7.39
N GLU A 138 -17.38 -2.45 6.55
CA GLU A 138 -16.00 -2.01 6.33
C GLU A 138 -15.49 -1.16 7.50
N GLY A 139 -16.31 -0.28 8.07
CA GLY A 139 -16.00 0.42 9.32
C GLY A 139 -15.72 -0.53 10.47
N GLY A 140 -16.53 -1.59 10.60
CA GLY A 140 -16.29 -2.68 11.55
C GLY A 140 -14.92 -3.35 11.35
N LYS A 141 -14.53 -3.62 10.10
CA LYS A 141 -13.20 -4.19 9.79
C LYS A 141 -12.06 -3.22 10.05
N LYS A 142 -12.22 -1.92 9.79
CA LYS A 142 -11.22 -0.88 10.10
C LYS A 142 -11.00 -0.78 11.61
N LEU A 143 -12.06 -0.82 12.41
CA LEU A 143 -11.96 -0.86 13.87
C LEU A 143 -11.27 -2.14 14.35
N ALA A 144 -11.66 -3.30 13.82
CA ALA A 144 -11.00 -4.57 14.13
C ALA A 144 -9.51 -4.58 13.75
N LEU A 145 -9.16 -3.95 12.63
CA LEU A 145 -7.78 -3.78 12.20
C LEU A 145 -6.97 -2.94 13.20
N TRP A 146 -7.53 -1.82 13.67
CA TRP A 146 -6.89 -0.99 14.69
C TRP A 146 -6.69 -1.76 16.02
N ARG A 147 -7.69 -2.52 16.46
CA ARG A 147 -7.59 -3.38 17.67
C ARG A 147 -6.47 -4.41 17.54
N ASP A 148 -6.42 -5.11 16.39
CA ASP A 148 -5.39 -6.10 16.10
C ASP A 148 -3.99 -5.46 16.08
N MET A 149 -3.85 -4.29 15.45
CA MET A 149 -2.59 -3.53 15.44
C MET A 149 -2.15 -3.20 16.85
N LEU A 150 -3.04 -2.62 17.66
CA LEU A 150 -2.71 -2.19 19.00
C LEU A 150 -2.24 -3.37 19.86
N TRP A 151 -2.81 -4.57 19.64
CA TRP A 151 -2.48 -5.81 20.37
C TRP A 151 -1.18 -6.46 19.87
N ALA A 152 -0.77 -6.12 18.65
CA ALA A 152 0.44 -6.61 18.00
C ALA A 152 1.64 -5.66 18.20
N THR A 153 1.40 -4.36 18.40
CA THR A 153 2.42 -3.32 18.49
C THR A 153 2.52 -2.76 19.93
N TYR A 154 1.88 -1.62 20.22
CA TYR A 154 1.98 -0.89 21.49
C TYR A 154 1.63 -1.76 22.71
N CYS A 155 0.59 -2.60 22.58
CA CYS A 155 0.14 -3.55 23.61
C CYS A 155 0.48 -5.01 23.25
N GLY A 156 1.60 -5.21 22.56
CA GLY A 156 2.15 -6.52 22.19
C GLY A 156 2.37 -7.45 23.37
N LYS A 157 2.84 -6.90 24.50
CA LYS A 157 3.10 -7.65 25.74
C LYS A 157 1.82 -7.69 26.60
N PRO A 158 1.41 -8.85 27.13
CA PRO A 158 0.20 -8.96 27.96
C PRO A 158 0.15 -8.00 29.15
N ALA A 159 1.30 -7.70 29.78
CA ALA A 159 1.39 -6.76 30.90
C ALA A 159 0.91 -5.33 30.54
N ALA A 160 1.06 -4.91 29.28
CA ALA A 160 0.61 -3.59 28.83
C ALA A 160 -0.93 -3.48 28.71
N ARG A 161 -1.65 -4.60 28.79
CA ARG A 161 -3.11 -4.68 28.61
C ARG A 161 -3.90 -4.53 29.90
N GLY A 162 -3.25 -4.53 31.07
CA GLY A 162 -3.93 -4.50 32.38
C GLY A 162 -4.90 -3.33 32.55
N VAL A 163 -4.56 -2.17 31.98
CA VAL A 163 -5.41 -0.96 32.03
C VAL A 163 -6.75 -1.14 31.32
N TYR A 164 -6.82 -1.93 30.24
CA TYR A 164 -8.09 -2.23 29.57
C TYR A 164 -8.98 -3.13 30.42
N LYS A 165 -8.37 -4.05 31.19
CA LYS A 165 -9.10 -4.90 32.13
C LYS A 165 -9.70 -4.11 33.28
N GLU A 166 -8.98 -3.11 33.79
CA GLU A 166 -9.53 -2.18 34.80
C GLU A 166 -10.80 -1.51 34.28
N ARG A 167 -10.78 -1.03 33.03
CA ARG A 167 -11.95 -0.39 32.40
C ARG A 167 -13.11 -1.35 32.18
N LEU A 168 -12.85 -2.58 31.75
CA LEU A 168 -13.89 -3.63 31.63
C LEU A 168 -14.60 -3.91 32.96
N GLU A 169 -13.88 -3.83 34.08
CA GLU A 169 -14.42 -4.02 35.43
C GLU A 169 -15.09 -2.74 35.97
N GLY A 170 -15.21 -1.69 35.16
CA GLY A 170 -15.80 -0.40 35.54
C GLY A 170 -14.91 0.47 36.42
N ARG A 171 -13.63 0.12 36.59
CA ARG A 171 -12.67 0.89 37.41
C ARG A 171 -12.01 1.99 36.57
N PRO A 172 -11.66 3.15 37.15
CA PRO A 172 -10.88 4.17 36.44
C PRO A 172 -9.49 3.65 36.04
N SER A 173 -8.97 4.17 34.94
CA SER A 173 -7.63 3.87 34.43
C SER A 173 -6.55 4.27 35.43
N SER A 174 -5.74 3.30 35.86
CA SER A 174 -4.62 3.53 36.77
C SER A 174 -3.50 4.41 36.16
N LYS A 175 -3.44 4.53 34.82
CA LYS A 175 -2.43 5.34 34.13
C LYS A 175 -2.61 6.85 34.32
N ALA A 176 -3.85 7.31 34.49
CA ALA A 176 -4.16 8.75 34.58
C ALA A 176 -3.48 9.40 35.79
N GLY A 177 -3.55 8.77 36.96
CA GLY A 177 -3.03 9.36 38.18
C GLY A 177 -1.51 9.52 38.18
N GLY A 178 -0.79 8.55 37.62
CA GLY A 178 0.66 8.62 37.43
C GLY A 178 1.06 9.72 36.45
N ALA A 179 0.44 9.72 35.26
CA ALA A 179 0.72 10.70 34.22
C ALA A 179 0.47 12.14 34.67
N TRP A 180 -0.62 12.40 35.40
CA TRP A 180 -0.89 13.72 35.97
C TRP A 180 0.21 14.16 36.94
N ASN A 181 0.61 13.28 37.86
CA ASN A 181 1.63 13.62 38.86
C ASN A 181 2.99 13.89 38.21
N ASP A 182 3.34 13.12 37.18
CA ASP A 182 4.58 13.30 36.43
C ASP A 182 4.56 14.62 35.64
N LEU A 183 3.44 14.94 34.99
CA LEU A 183 3.28 16.21 34.25
C LEU A 183 3.31 17.43 35.17
N GLN A 184 2.71 17.37 36.36
CA GLN A 184 2.80 18.50 37.32
C GLN A 184 4.20 18.71 37.87
N LYS A 185 4.92 17.64 38.19
CA LYS A 185 6.19 17.74 38.94
C LYS A 185 7.44 17.80 38.06
N LYS A 186 7.37 17.21 36.86
CA LYS A 186 8.54 16.92 36.02
C LYS A 186 8.25 17.11 34.54
N ARG A 187 7.39 18.07 34.16
CA ARG A 187 7.01 18.31 32.76
C ARG A 187 8.20 18.37 31.79
N GLU A 188 9.21 19.18 32.12
CA GLU A 188 10.46 19.33 31.36
C GLU A 188 11.52 18.29 31.74
N GLY A 189 11.22 17.46 32.74
CA GLY A 189 12.09 16.39 33.19
C GLY A 189 12.19 15.26 32.17
N SER A 190 13.35 14.62 32.16
CA SER A 190 13.63 13.50 31.26
C SER A 190 12.99 12.20 31.77
N ALA A 191 12.27 11.50 30.90
CA ALA A 191 11.65 10.20 31.17
C ALA A 191 12.00 9.19 30.06
N SER A 192 12.15 7.93 30.46
CA SER A 192 12.49 6.85 29.51
C SER A 192 11.33 6.56 28.56
N LEU A 193 11.68 6.36 27.30
CA LEU A 193 10.79 5.92 26.24
C LEU A 193 10.80 4.40 26.14
N SER A 194 9.65 3.82 25.83
CA SER A 194 9.49 2.38 25.64
C SER A 194 8.72 2.11 24.35
N GLY A 195 8.91 0.92 23.78
CA GLY A 195 8.23 0.49 22.56
C GLY A 195 6.70 0.44 22.67
N SER A 196 6.15 0.42 23.89
CA SER A 196 4.71 0.57 24.14
C SER A 196 4.18 1.99 23.99
N LEU A 197 5.07 2.96 23.81
CA LEU A 197 4.75 4.38 23.69
C LEU A 197 5.29 4.96 22.37
N MET A 198 6.56 4.73 22.05
CA MET A 198 7.18 5.16 20.80
C MET A 198 7.55 3.95 19.94
N LEU A 199 7.06 3.91 18.70
CA LEU A 199 7.43 2.85 17.75
C LEU A 199 8.93 2.93 17.45
N GLY A 200 9.58 1.76 17.46
CA GLY A 200 11.03 1.64 17.23
C GLY A 200 11.92 1.90 18.46
N ALA A 201 11.36 2.39 19.58
CA ALA A 201 12.13 2.54 20.80
C ALA A 201 12.26 1.19 21.53
N GLU A 202 13.43 0.57 21.46
CA GLU A 202 13.81 -0.47 22.42
C GLU A 202 14.20 0.25 23.72
N GLY A 203 13.69 -0.13 24.90
CA GLY A 203 13.86 0.69 26.13
C GLY A 203 15.32 1.09 26.45
N ILE A 204 16.29 0.38 25.88
CA ILE A 204 17.70 0.71 25.78
C ILE A 204 18.18 0.44 24.35
N SER A 205 19.12 1.23 23.83
CA SER A 205 19.77 1.00 22.55
C SER A 205 20.72 -0.20 22.61
N ALA A 206 21.24 -0.63 21.46
CA ALA A 206 22.28 -1.66 21.38
C ALA A 206 23.54 -1.32 22.20
N GLU A 207 23.81 -0.03 22.40
CA GLU A 207 24.92 0.49 23.22
C GLU A 207 24.54 0.66 24.70
N GLY A 208 23.36 0.18 25.12
CA GLY A 208 22.86 0.27 26.49
C GLY A 208 22.35 1.65 26.92
N VAL A 209 22.14 2.57 25.97
CA VAL A 209 21.66 3.93 26.26
C VAL A 209 20.14 3.96 26.23
N ALA A 210 19.50 4.33 27.33
CA ALA A 210 18.05 4.49 27.38
C ALA A 210 17.58 5.62 26.46
N TYR A 211 16.56 5.35 25.64
CA TYR A 211 15.86 6.41 24.92
C TYR A 211 15.10 7.27 25.91
N LYS A 212 15.22 8.58 25.80
CA LYS A 212 14.59 9.53 26.72
C LYS A 212 13.96 10.68 25.94
N GLY A 213 12.84 11.17 26.44
CA GLY A 213 12.16 12.39 26.00
C GLY A 213 11.69 13.16 27.23
N THR A 214 11.14 14.37 27.04
CA THR A 214 10.52 15.07 28.17
C THR A 214 9.20 14.38 28.56
N VAL A 215 8.79 14.48 29.82
CA VAL A 215 7.48 13.94 30.26
C VAL A 215 6.33 14.56 29.45
N GLY A 216 6.42 15.87 29.18
CA GLY A 216 5.43 16.59 28.36
C GLY A 216 5.32 16.06 26.94
N GLU A 217 6.43 15.84 26.24
CA GLU A 217 6.41 15.29 24.88
C GLU A 217 5.94 13.83 24.87
N ASN A 218 6.45 13.01 25.81
CA ASN A 218 6.10 11.59 25.92
C ASN A 218 4.59 11.38 26.16
N PHE A 219 3.92 12.33 26.79
CA PHE A 219 2.46 12.30 26.96
C PHE A 219 1.72 12.23 25.61
N LEU A 220 2.17 12.98 24.60
CA LEU A 220 1.52 13.00 23.28
C LEU A 220 1.54 11.63 22.59
N LEU A 221 2.60 10.86 22.81
CA LEU A 221 2.78 9.54 22.18
C LEU A 221 1.69 8.53 22.58
N GLN A 222 1.00 8.74 23.71
CA GLN A 222 -0.15 7.91 24.13
C GLN A 222 -1.29 7.94 23.10
N PHE A 223 -1.38 9.00 22.29
CA PHE A 223 -2.51 9.25 21.39
C PHE A 223 -2.17 9.02 19.91
N ALA A 224 -0.89 8.79 19.56
CA ALA A 224 -0.45 8.72 18.17
C ALA A 224 -1.20 7.66 17.35
N HIS A 225 -1.55 6.53 17.97
CA HIS A 225 -2.27 5.44 17.31
C HIS A 225 -3.72 5.79 16.92
N LEU A 226 -4.30 6.89 17.42
CA LEU A 226 -5.65 7.33 17.03
C LEU A 226 -5.63 8.14 15.72
N ALA A 227 -4.53 8.85 15.47
CA ALA A 227 -4.35 9.73 14.32
C ALA A 227 -3.36 9.18 13.29
N SER A 228 -2.96 7.91 13.41
CA SER A 228 -2.02 7.26 12.48
C SER A 228 -2.78 6.42 11.44
N PRO A 229 -2.61 6.67 10.13
CA PRO A 229 -3.11 5.80 9.09
C PRO A 229 -2.51 4.40 9.19
N LEU A 230 -3.36 3.39 9.03
CA LEU A 230 -3.04 2.00 9.32
C LEU A 230 -3.22 1.10 8.10
N PHE A 231 -2.15 0.35 7.81
CA PHE A 231 -2.09 -0.62 6.72
C PHE A 231 -1.58 -1.98 7.21
N VAL A 232 -1.81 -3.01 6.41
CA VAL A 232 -1.32 -4.37 6.60
C VAL A 232 -0.55 -4.80 5.37
N THR A 233 0.67 -5.26 5.60
CA THR A 233 1.49 -5.86 4.56
C THR A 233 0.99 -7.26 4.22
N ARG A 234 0.94 -7.53 2.92
CA ARG A 234 0.74 -8.88 2.40
C ARG A 234 2.08 -9.42 1.93
N THR A 235 2.47 -10.54 2.51
CA THR A 235 3.54 -11.38 1.99
C THR A 235 2.93 -12.53 1.19
N PHE A 236 3.73 -13.17 0.35
CA PHE A 236 3.24 -14.27 -0.46
C PHE A 236 4.22 -15.42 -0.50
N GLN A 237 3.66 -16.63 -0.66
CA GLN A 237 4.41 -17.84 -0.93
C GLN A 237 3.92 -18.43 -2.26
N VAL A 238 4.87 -18.76 -3.13
CA VAL A 238 4.56 -19.44 -4.39
C VAL A 238 4.44 -20.94 -4.12
N LYS A 239 3.27 -21.50 -4.38
CA LYS A 239 3.04 -22.95 -4.33
C LYS A 239 3.09 -23.52 -5.74
N ARG A 240 3.92 -24.55 -5.91
CA ARG A 240 3.99 -25.33 -7.14
C ARG A 240 3.11 -26.58 -7.00
N GLY A 241 2.24 -26.77 -7.98
CA GLY A 241 1.48 -27.99 -8.19
C GLY A 241 1.83 -28.65 -9.52
N LYS A 242 1.19 -29.79 -9.78
CA LYS A 242 1.28 -30.51 -11.06
C LYS A 242 -0.11 -30.92 -11.49
N LYS A 243 -0.46 -30.64 -12.75
CA LYS A 243 -1.70 -31.09 -13.37
C LYS A 243 -1.42 -31.47 -14.82
N ASP A 244 -1.79 -32.68 -15.21
CA ASP A 244 -1.64 -33.19 -16.58
C ASP A 244 -0.24 -32.93 -17.16
N GLU A 245 0.79 -33.37 -16.41
CA GLU A 245 2.22 -33.20 -16.69
C GLU A 245 2.76 -31.76 -16.72
N SER A 246 1.89 -30.76 -16.63
CA SER A 246 2.25 -29.34 -16.59
C SER A 246 2.43 -28.84 -15.15
N SER A 247 3.39 -27.94 -14.94
CA SER A 247 3.54 -27.25 -13.67
C SER A 247 2.43 -26.22 -13.51
N THR A 248 1.81 -26.17 -12.34
CA THR A 248 0.80 -25.15 -12.00
C THR A 248 1.31 -24.32 -10.83
N TYR A 249 0.96 -23.04 -10.80
CA TYR A 249 1.38 -22.15 -9.72
C TYR A 249 0.17 -21.48 -9.07
N SER A 250 0.25 -21.30 -7.75
CA SER A 250 -0.69 -20.48 -7.00
C SER A 250 0.05 -19.63 -5.99
N VAL A 251 -0.54 -18.48 -5.66
CA VAL A 251 0.03 -17.54 -4.70
C VAL A 251 -0.74 -17.67 -3.40
N LYS A 252 -0.10 -18.12 -2.33
CA LYS A 252 -0.69 -18.09 -0.99
C LYS A 252 -0.32 -16.76 -0.34
N TRP A 253 -1.32 -15.95 -0.02
CA TRP A 253 -1.16 -14.69 0.68
C TRP A 253 -1.09 -14.90 2.20
N GLU A 254 -0.19 -14.20 2.86
CA GLU A 254 -0.04 -14.17 4.30
C GLU A 254 -0.01 -12.72 4.77
N GLU A 255 -0.90 -12.40 5.71
CA GLU A 255 -0.97 -11.10 6.37
C GLU A 255 -0.30 -11.23 7.74
N GLY A 256 0.55 -10.29 8.13
CA GLY A 256 1.23 -10.43 9.42
C GLY A 256 1.79 -9.15 10.03
N GLY A 257 2.35 -8.26 9.21
CA GLY A 257 2.93 -7.04 9.73
C GLY A 257 2.08 -5.79 9.48
N PHE A 258 2.03 -4.92 10.48
CA PHE A 258 1.29 -3.67 10.48
C PHE A 258 2.19 -2.52 10.06
N VAL A 259 1.67 -1.60 9.26
CA VAL A 259 2.39 -0.38 8.88
C VAL A 259 1.60 0.80 9.38
N LEU A 260 2.21 1.53 10.31
CA LEU A 260 1.70 2.79 10.84
C LEU A 260 2.36 3.95 10.11
N VAL A 261 1.56 4.89 9.64
CA VAL A 261 2.04 6.10 8.98
C VAL A 261 1.98 7.25 9.99
N MET A 262 3.07 8.01 10.10
CA MET A 262 3.24 9.14 11.00
C MET A 262 3.50 10.37 10.12
N PRO A 263 2.49 11.21 9.87
CA PRO A 263 2.66 12.38 9.03
C PRO A 263 3.53 13.45 9.68
N GLU A 264 4.31 14.12 8.84
CA GLU A 264 4.97 15.38 9.19
C GLU A 264 3.94 16.50 9.07
N ILE A 265 3.18 16.73 10.15
CA ILE A 265 2.04 17.65 10.17
C ILE A 265 2.52 19.10 10.26
N ILE A 266 1.93 19.96 9.44
CA ILE A 266 2.14 21.42 9.45
C ILE A 266 0.90 22.20 9.92
N ASP A 267 -0.28 21.57 9.89
CA ASP A 267 -1.53 22.14 10.40
C ASP A 267 -2.39 21.01 11.00
N ILE A 268 -2.58 21.06 12.32
CA ILE A 268 -3.29 20.01 13.09
C ILE A 268 -4.78 19.98 12.76
N GLU A 269 -5.44 21.14 12.61
CA GLU A 269 -6.89 21.19 12.34
C GLU A 269 -7.18 20.60 10.97
N LYS A 270 -6.47 21.07 9.96
CA LYS A 270 -6.62 20.59 8.58
C LYS A 270 -6.28 19.11 8.46
N TYR A 271 -5.23 18.66 9.17
CA TYR A 271 -4.89 17.26 9.19
C TYR A 271 -6.01 16.41 9.79
N VAL A 272 -6.50 16.76 10.98
CA VAL A 272 -7.56 16.00 11.65
C VAL A 272 -8.84 15.98 10.80
N GLU A 273 -9.22 17.10 10.19
CA GLU A 273 -10.36 17.16 9.26
C GLU A 273 -10.20 16.19 8.08
N LYS A 274 -9.07 16.25 7.37
CA LYS A 274 -8.79 15.38 6.21
C LYS A 274 -8.68 13.91 6.62
N TYR A 275 -8.07 13.63 7.76
CA TYR A 275 -7.93 12.28 8.30
C TYR A 275 -9.30 11.68 8.66
N ARG A 276 -10.19 12.46 9.28
CA ARG A 276 -11.57 12.04 9.58
C ARG A 276 -12.35 11.74 8.31
N LYS A 277 -12.25 12.61 7.30
CA LYS A 277 -12.87 12.38 5.99
C LYS A 277 -12.34 11.10 5.34
N TRP A 278 -11.04 10.83 5.44
CA TRP A 278 -10.43 9.59 4.94
C TRP A 278 -10.91 8.35 5.69
N LEU A 279 -10.97 8.38 7.03
CA LEU A 279 -11.50 7.29 7.85
C LEU A 279 -12.95 6.96 7.48
N GLY A 280 -13.79 7.99 7.37
CA GLY A 280 -15.21 7.90 7.01
C GLY A 280 -15.50 7.65 5.53
N SER A 281 -14.47 7.61 4.67
CA SER A 281 -14.67 7.36 3.24
C SER A 281 -15.17 5.93 3.00
N PRO A 282 -16.25 5.76 2.22
CA PRO A 282 -16.77 4.43 1.89
C PRO A 282 -15.75 3.66 1.05
N SER A 283 -15.66 2.36 1.30
CA SER A 283 -14.86 1.44 0.50
C SER A 283 -15.76 0.34 -0.06
N LYS A 284 -15.42 -0.19 -1.24
CA LYS A 284 -16.13 -1.33 -1.81
C LYS A 284 -16.05 -2.50 -0.81
N PRO A 285 -17.19 -3.08 -0.38
CA PRO A 285 -17.19 -4.15 0.61
C PRO A 285 -16.50 -5.38 0.04
N ALA A 286 -15.44 -5.84 0.71
CA ALA A 286 -14.73 -7.05 0.30
C ALA A 286 -15.22 -8.27 1.10
N LYS A 287 -15.16 -9.48 0.54
CA LYS A 287 -15.38 -10.73 1.32
C LYS A 287 -14.20 -11.07 2.24
N ILE A 288 -13.10 -10.32 2.15
CA ILE A 288 -11.86 -10.53 2.90
C ILE A 288 -12.00 -9.96 4.33
N ARG A 289 -11.31 -10.58 5.30
CA ARG A 289 -11.30 -10.17 6.72
C ARG A 289 -10.81 -8.73 6.93
N ARG A 290 -9.82 -8.29 6.16
CA ARG A 290 -9.23 -6.95 6.25
C ARG A 290 -9.93 -5.97 5.31
N PRO A 291 -9.97 -4.67 5.64
CA PRO A 291 -10.37 -3.64 4.70
C PRO A 291 -9.45 -3.65 3.48
N LEU A 292 -10.02 -3.68 2.27
CA LEU A 292 -9.23 -3.71 1.03
C LEU A 292 -8.34 -2.47 0.90
N SER A 293 -8.81 -1.32 1.41
CA SER A 293 -8.08 -0.05 1.40
C SER A 293 -6.80 -0.07 2.24
N SER A 294 -6.71 -0.96 3.23
CA SER A 294 -5.56 -1.09 4.14
C SER A 294 -4.55 -2.13 3.69
N LEU A 295 -4.83 -2.92 2.65
CA LEU A 295 -3.91 -3.95 2.16
C LEU A 295 -2.87 -3.34 1.22
N ILE A 296 -1.59 -3.51 1.56
CA ILE A 296 -0.45 -3.08 0.76
C ILE A 296 0.50 -4.24 0.50
N ASP A 297 1.26 -4.17 -0.59
CA ASP A 297 2.20 -5.22 -0.97
C ASP A 297 3.64 -4.89 -0.54
N LEU A 298 3.89 -3.62 -0.21
CA LEU A 298 5.16 -3.09 0.26
C LEU A 298 4.92 -2.11 1.41
N PRO A 299 5.73 -2.11 2.48
CA PRO A 299 5.64 -1.11 3.53
C PRO A 299 5.70 0.32 3.01
N GLU A 300 6.66 0.61 2.13
CA GLU A 300 6.87 1.93 1.56
C GLU A 300 5.69 2.44 0.69
N GLU A 301 4.79 1.55 0.26
CA GLU A 301 3.56 1.95 -0.44
C GLU A 301 2.60 2.72 0.48
N SER A 302 2.61 2.43 1.79
CA SER A 302 1.65 3.01 2.75
C SER A 302 1.64 4.53 2.72
N GLY A 303 2.81 5.14 2.60
CA GLY A 303 2.93 6.60 2.57
C GLY A 303 2.38 7.20 1.30
N LEU A 304 2.69 6.63 0.13
CA LEU A 304 2.11 7.07 -1.15
C LEU A 304 0.60 6.90 -1.18
N GLU A 305 0.10 5.77 -0.67
CA GLU A 305 -1.32 5.46 -0.58
C GLU A 305 -2.05 6.48 0.29
N PHE A 306 -1.52 6.77 1.48
CA PHE A 306 -2.10 7.76 2.38
C PHE A 306 -2.03 9.18 1.82
N LEU A 307 -0.84 9.64 1.41
CA LEU A 307 -0.64 10.98 0.85
C LEU A 307 -1.52 11.22 -0.37
N SER A 308 -1.68 10.19 -1.22
CA SER A 308 -2.57 10.26 -2.37
C SER A 308 -4.04 10.43 -1.98
N ALA A 309 -4.48 9.84 -0.87
CA ALA A 309 -5.85 9.92 -0.43
C ALA A 309 -6.17 11.28 0.22
N ILE A 310 -5.29 11.79 1.09
CA ILE A 310 -5.52 13.07 1.78
C ILE A 310 -5.28 14.30 0.90
N ALA A 311 -4.49 14.18 -0.16
CA ALA A 311 -4.27 15.27 -1.11
C ALA A 311 -5.47 15.54 -2.03
N GLY A 312 -6.57 14.78 -1.92
CA GLY A 312 -7.78 14.95 -2.75
C GLY A 312 -7.59 14.65 -4.24
N ARG A 313 -6.39 14.27 -4.68
CA ARG A 313 -6.04 14.05 -6.10
C ARG A 313 -6.78 12.90 -6.76
N ARG A 314 -7.34 11.96 -5.99
CA ARG A 314 -8.17 10.86 -6.53
C ARG A 314 -9.60 11.28 -6.84
N THR A 315 -10.08 12.37 -6.24
CA THR A 315 -11.47 12.82 -6.32
C THR A 315 -11.63 14.16 -7.04
N GLU A 316 -10.60 15.00 -7.08
CA GLU A 316 -10.65 16.33 -7.72
C GLU A 316 -10.08 16.28 -9.13
N VAL A 317 -10.97 16.02 -10.08
CA VAL A 317 -10.76 16.18 -11.51
C VAL A 317 -10.47 17.68 -11.75
N HIS A 318 -9.19 18.08 -11.85
CA HIS A 318 -8.65 19.42 -12.18
C HIS A 318 -8.19 20.35 -11.04
N GLY A 319 -8.12 19.90 -9.77
CA GLY A 319 -7.59 20.72 -8.68
C GLY A 319 -6.07 20.60 -8.48
N ARG A 320 -5.34 21.71 -8.29
CA ARG A 320 -4.04 21.68 -7.59
C ARG A 320 -4.34 21.33 -6.13
N GLY A 321 -4.45 20.05 -5.81
CA GLY A 321 -4.61 19.61 -4.41
C GLY A 321 -3.55 20.28 -3.55
N VAL A 322 -4.00 21.11 -2.61
CA VAL A 322 -3.12 21.91 -1.76
C VAL A 322 -2.56 21.01 -0.67
N PHE A 323 -1.24 20.91 -0.61
CA PHE A 323 -0.52 20.26 0.46
C PHE A 323 -0.39 21.22 1.64
N ASP A 324 -1.49 21.44 2.35
CA ASP A 324 -1.55 22.41 3.45
C ASP A 324 -1.72 21.77 4.83
N ALA A 325 -1.68 20.44 4.91
CA ALA A 325 -1.83 19.70 6.18
C ALA A 325 -0.56 18.95 6.58
N VAL A 326 0.20 18.43 5.61
CA VAL A 326 1.42 17.63 5.84
C VAL A 326 2.49 17.95 4.80
N GLU A 327 3.76 17.73 5.13
CA GLU A 327 4.92 17.88 4.21
C GLU A 327 5.50 16.54 3.75
N GLY A 328 5.07 15.44 4.35
CA GLY A 328 5.55 14.11 4.09
C GLY A 328 5.06 13.15 5.17
N VAL A 329 5.55 11.92 5.14
CA VAL A 329 5.22 10.92 6.17
C VAL A 329 6.41 10.04 6.49
N GLU A 330 6.50 9.57 7.72
CA GLU A 330 7.31 8.43 8.10
C GLU A 330 6.42 7.20 8.21
N TYR A 331 6.87 6.04 7.72
CA TYR A 331 6.18 4.78 7.99
C TYR A 331 6.98 3.93 8.96
N PHE A 332 6.28 3.14 9.77
CA PHE A 332 6.84 2.18 10.72
C PHE A 332 6.23 0.81 10.46
N TYR A 333 7.04 -0.10 9.93
CA TYR A 333 6.66 -1.49 9.67
C TYR A 333 6.96 -2.35 10.90
N MET A 334 5.90 -2.77 11.58
CA MET A 334 5.96 -3.51 12.83
C MET A 334 5.51 -4.96 12.65
N GLU A 335 6.28 -5.90 13.17
CA GLU A 335 5.93 -7.32 13.17
C GLU A 335 6.09 -7.91 14.56
N LYS A 336 5.07 -8.67 14.99
CA LYS A 336 5.13 -9.42 16.25
C LYS A 336 5.57 -10.85 15.98
N ARG A 337 6.72 -11.24 16.55
CA ARG A 337 7.24 -12.62 16.49
C ARG A 337 7.26 -13.20 17.91
N GLY A 338 6.26 -14.02 18.22
CA GLY A 338 6.04 -14.50 19.59
C GLY A 338 5.73 -13.34 20.54
N ASN A 339 6.59 -13.13 21.54
CA ASN A 339 6.48 -12.01 22.49
C ASN A 339 7.29 -10.76 22.10
N ALA A 340 8.12 -10.85 21.04
CA ALA A 340 8.91 -9.73 20.53
C ALA A 340 8.08 -8.89 19.55
N VAL A 341 8.14 -7.57 19.71
CA VAL A 341 7.54 -6.59 18.81
C VAL A 341 8.69 -5.87 18.14
N ASN A 342 8.90 -6.14 16.85
CA ASN A 342 10.07 -5.67 16.12
C ASN A 342 9.69 -4.55 15.16
N LEU A 343 10.50 -3.50 15.11
CA LEU A 343 10.53 -2.57 13.99
C LEU A 343 11.34 -3.23 12.87
N VAL A 344 10.67 -3.64 11.80
CA VAL A 344 11.30 -4.33 10.66
C VAL A 344 11.87 -3.33 9.66
N ALA A 345 11.15 -2.24 9.41
CA ALA A 345 11.59 -1.17 8.52
C ALA A 345 10.90 0.15 8.87
N SER A 346 11.59 1.26 8.62
CA SER A 346 11.01 2.60 8.63
C SER A 346 11.74 3.50 7.64
N ALA A 347 11.01 4.39 6.98
CA ALA A 347 11.60 5.44 6.17
C ALA A 347 10.68 6.64 6.04
N HIS A 348 11.27 7.78 5.70
CA HIS A 348 10.55 9.00 5.34
C HIS A 348 10.19 8.98 3.85
N ILE A 349 8.95 9.37 3.53
CA ILE A 349 8.43 9.52 2.17
C ILE A 349 8.03 11.00 2.01
N PRO A 350 8.79 11.77 1.21
CA PRO A 350 8.50 13.18 1.02
C PRO A 350 7.27 13.37 0.14
N LEU A 351 6.63 14.52 0.31
CA LEU A 351 5.46 14.88 -0.48
C LEU A 351 5.85 15.39 -1.88
N GLY A 352 5.92 14.47 -2.83
CA GLY A 352 6.22 14.78 -4.23
C GLY A 352 4.99 14.81 -5.13
N VAL A 353 4.68 15.96 -5.74
CA VAL A 353 3.61 16.10 -6.76
C VAL A 353 3.78 15.06 -7.88
N GLY A 354 4.99 14.98 -8.44
CA GLY A 354 5.29 14.08 -9.55
C GLY A 354 5.11 12.62 -9.15
N ALA A 355 5.66 12.26 -7.99
CA ALA A 355 5.56 10.91 -7.45
C ALA A 355 4.10 10.49 -7.21
N LEU A 356 3.29 11.34 -6.57
CA LEU A 356 1.87 11.07 -6.34
C LEU A 356 1.06 10.97 -7.63
N ASN A 357 1.36 11.80 -8.63
CA ASN A 357 0.69 11.72 -9.93
C ASN A 357 1.01 10.40 -10.63
N GLU A 358 2.27 9.97 -10.62
CA GLU A 358 2.64 8.70 -11.23
C GLU A 358 2.10 7.50 -10.44
N TYR A 359 2.12 7.56 -9.10
CA TYR A 359 1.47 6.54 -8.26
C TYR A 359 -0.02 6.42 -8.59
N ASN A 360 -0.73 7.54 -8.71
CA ASN A 360 -2.15 7.53 -9.08
C ASN A 360 -2.40 7.00 -10.49
N ARG A 361 -1.56 7.36 -11.47
CA ARG A 361 -1.63 6.77 -12.82
C ARG A 361 -1.41 5.25 -12.79
N LEU A 362 -0.55 4.77 -11.88
CA LEU A 362 -0.28 3.35 -11.70
C LEU A 362 -1.46 2.62 -11.06
N VAL A 363 -1.94 3.08 -9.90
CA VAL A 363 -2.92 2.33 -9.08
C VAL A 363 -4.37 2.72 -9.32
N ALA A 364 -4.66 3.92 -9.83
CA ALA A 364 -6.01 4.44 -10.03
C ALA A 364 -6.13 5.39 -11.25
N PRO A 365 -5.74 4.97 -12.47
CA PRO A 365 -5.70 5.86 -13.65
C PRO A 365 -7.05 6.45 -14.04
N ALA A 366 -8.17 5.86 -13.61
CA ALA A 366 -9.53 6.31 -13.87
C ALA A 366 -10.28 6.72 -12.57
N GLY A 367 -9.55 7.00 -11.48
CA GLY A 367 -10.11 7.35 -10.17
C GLY A 367 -10.33 6.14 -9.25
N ASP A 368 -10.72 4.99 -9.81
CA ASP A 368 -10.87 3.74 -9.05
C ASP A 368 -9.58 2.95 -8.94
N LYS A 369 -9.31 2.42 -7.73
CA LYS A 369 -8.19 1.49 -7.51
C LYS A 369 -8.32 0.26 -8.38
N ARG A 370 -7.22 -0.11 -9.03
CA ARG A 370 -7.11 -1.31 -9.86
C ARG A 370 -6.28 -2.37 -9.14
N PRO A 371 -6.68 -3.66 -9.20
CA PRO A 371 -5.78 -4.74 -8.82
C PRO A 371 -4.65 -4.84 -9.87
N LEU A 372 -3.41 -4.65 -9.41
CA LEU A 372 -2.19 -4.82 -10.21
C LEU A 372 -1.52 -6.15 -9.84
N ASN A 373 -0.75 -6.70 -10.76
CA ASN A 373 0.15 -7.80 -10.45
C ASN A 373 1.16 -7.35 -9.39
N PHE A 374 1.31 -8.13 -8.33
CA PHE A 374 2.11 -7.77 -7.16
C PHE A 374 3.62 -7.62 -7.46
N LEU A 375 4.18 -8.43 -8.37
CA LEU A 375 5.59 -8.29 -8.77
C LEU A 375 5.80 -7.00 -9.55
N TYR A 376 4.91 -6.72 -10.49
CA TYR A 376 4.95 -5.50 -11.30
C TYR A 376 4.79 -4.26 -10.42
N LYS A 377 3.78 -4.26 -9.55
CA LYS A 377 3.47 -3.16 -8.63
C LYS A 377 4.62 -2.90 -7.68
N ALA A 378 5.18 -3.95 -7.05
CA ALA A 378 6.28 -3.79 -6.12
C ALA A 378 7.51 -3.15 -6.78
N CYS A 379 7.87 -3.61 -7.98
CA CYS A 379 8.96 -3.03 -8.76
C CYS A 379 8.70 -1.56 -9.09
N ARG A 380 7.50 -1.24 -9.59
CA ARG A 380 7.12 0.11 -10.00
C ARG A 380 7.05 1.10 -8.84
N VAL A 381 6.49 0.69 -7.70
CA VAL A 381 6.41 1.54 -6.50
C VAL A 381 7.80 1.85 -5.95
N ARG A 382 8.71 0.86 -5.91
CA ARG A 382 10.10 1.10 -5.51
C ARG A 382 10.81 2.06 -6.45
N ASN A 383 10.72 1.82 -7.76
CA ASN A 383 11.38 2.68 -8.74
C ASN A 383 10.87 4.13 -8.65
N LEU A 384 9.57 4.30 -8.41
CA LEU A 384 8.97 5.61 -8.18
C LEU A 384 9.56 6.32 -6.95
N LEU A 385 9.75 5.61 -5.85
CA LEU A 385 10.28 6.18 -4.61
C LEU A 385 11.78 6.47 -4.69
N TYR A 386 12.55 5.64 -5.39
CA TYR A 386 13.99 5.82 -5.57
C TYR A 386 14.36 6.74 -6.74
N GLY A 387 13.38 7.15 -7.56
CA GLY A 387 13.64 7.95 -8.76
C GLY A 387 14.28 7.16 -9.91
N ASN A 388 14.17 5.83 -9.88
CA ASN A 388 14.72 4.93 -10.88
C ASN A 388 13.81 4.84 -12.12
N PRO A 389 14.35 4.50 -13.30
CA PRO A 389 13.55 4.15 -14.46
C PRO A 389 12.50 3.07 -14.15
N TRP A 390 11.33 3.18 -14.77
CA TRP A 390 10.19 2.31 -14.47
C TRP A 390 10.46 0.81 -14.68
N HIS A 391 11.46 0.47 -15.49
CA HIS A 391 11.82 -0.91 -15.86
C HIS A 391 12.93 -1.50 -14.98
N GLU A 392 13.62 -0.69 -14.18
CA GLU A 392 14.77 -1.15 -13.40
C GLU A 392 14.37 -2.26 -12.41
N GLY A 393 15.20 -3.29 -12.28
CA GLY A 393 14.94 -4.45 -11.42
C GLY A 393 13.98 -5.51 -11.99
N MET A 394 13.26 -5.22 -13.09
CA MET A 394 12.36 -6.20 -13.71
C MET A 394 13.09 -7.43 -14.28
N GLN A 395 14.35 -7.29 -14.70
CA GLN A 395 15.17 -8.42 -15.14
C GLN A 395 15.36 -9.44 -14.02
N THR A 396 15.71 -8.98 -12.82
CA THR A 396 15.88 -9.84 -11.63
C THR A 396 14.60 -10.60 -11.32
N ILE A 397 13.43 -9.96 -11.49
CA ILE A 397 12.12 -10.62 -11.32
C ILE A 397 11.94 -11.76 -12.34
N PHE A 398 12.29 -11.54 -13.60
CA PHE A 398 12.21 -12.59 -14.63
C PHE A 398 13.15 -13.78 -14.39
N GLU A 399 14.28 -13.55 -13.72
CA GLU A 399 15.25 -14.57 -13.36
C GLU A 399 14.82 -15.38 -12.13
N GLN A 400 14.13 -14.75 -11.16
CA GLN A 400 13.72 -15.39 -9.91
C GLN A 400 12.45 -16.22 -10.02
N PHE A 401 11.54 -15.90 -10.94
CA PHE A 401 10.24 -16.54 -11.03
C PHE A 401 10.07 -17.44 -12.28
N PRO A 402 9.23 -18.48 -12.19
CA PRO A 402 8.86 -19.31 -13.34
C PRO A 402 8.23 -18.48 -14.47
N ASN A 403 8.40 -18.92 -15.73
CA ASN A 403 7.88 -18.17 -16.88
C ASN A 403 6.35 -18.10 -16.90
N GLU A 404 5.63 -18.99 -16.21
CA GLU A 404 4.17 -18.99 -16.12
C GLU A 404 3.60 -17.77 -15.37
N PHE A 405 4.44 -17.04 -14.61
CA PHE A 405 4.09 -15.74 -14.04
C PHE A 405 4.08 -14.62 -15.09
N PHE A 406 4.80 -14.80 -16.19
CA PHE A 406 5.06 -13.78 -17.21
C PHE A 406 4.45 -14.10 -18.56
N ILE A 407 4.28 -15.38 -18.88
CA ILE A 407 3.66 -15.88 -20.10
C ILE A 407 2.37 -16.58 -19.71
N TRP A 408 1.27 -16.03 -20.20
CA TRP A 408 -0.05 -16.43 -19.78
C TRP A 408 -0.37 -17.84 -20.29
N SER A 409 -0.95 -18.64 -19.39
CA SER A 409 -1.55 -19.93 -19.72
C SER A 409 -2.72 -20.21 -18.79
N LYS A 410 -3.80 -20.79 -19.33
CA LYS A 410 -5.02 -21.07 -18.55
C LYS A 410 -4.77 -22.03 -17.39
N GLN A 411 -3.82 -22.95 -17.53
CA GLN A 411 -3.49 -23.99 -16.55
C GLN A 411 -2.30 -23.63 -15.66
N GLY A 412 -1.26 -22.98 -16.21
CA GLY A 412 0.00 -22.76 -15.51
C GLY A 412 0.05 -21.45 -14.71
N SER A 413 -0.59 -20.39 -15.20
CA SER A 413 -0.51 -19.06 -14.57
C SER A 413 -1.31 -19.00 -13.26
N PRO A 414 -0.84 -18.24 -12.24
CA PRO A 414 -1.56 -18.08 -10.99
C PRO A 414 -2.92 -17.41 -11.19
N LYS A 415 -3.99 -18.07 -10.73
CA LYS A 415 -5.38 -17.65 -10.96
C LYS A 415 -5.91 -16.60 -9.99
N ASN A 416 -5.31 -16.50 -8.81
CA ASN A 416 -5.79 -15.62 -7.73
C ASN A 416 -5.00 -14.30 -7.66
N THR A 417 -4.38 -13.90 -8.77
CA THR A 417 -3.63 -12.66 -8.89
C THR A 417 -3.77 -12.10 -10.30
N PRO A 418 -3.78 -10.77 -10.48
CA PRO A 418 -3.74 -10.17 -11.82
C PRO A 418 -2.50 -10.63 -12.59
N PHE A 419 -2.64 -10.84 -13.89
CA PHE A 419 -1.55 -11.31 -14.73
C PHE A 419 -0.53 -10.20 -15.04
N PHE A 420 0.77 -10.48 -14.85
CA PHE A 420 1.87 -9.51 -15.01
C PHE A 420 1.87 -8.82 -16.39
N GLY A 421 1.67 -9.60 -17.46
CA GLY A 421 1.72 -9.07 -18.83
C GLY A 421 0.66 -8.02 -19.14
N LEU A 422 -0.48 -8.02 -18.43
CA LEU A 422 -1.52 -7.01 -18.60
C LEU A 422 -1.03 -5.61 -18.18
N ASP A 423 -0.30 -5.53 -17.07
CA ASP A 423 0.20 -4.28 -16.51
C ASP A 423 1.43 -3.78 -17.27
N ALA A 424 2.37 -4.67 -17.60
CA ALA A 424 3.48 -4.36 -18.48
C ALA A 424 2.99 -3.88 -19.86
N GLY A 425 2.00 -4.56 -20.43
CA GLY A 425 1.40 -4.19 -21.71
C GLY A 425 0.71 -2.82 -21.68
N ARG A 426 0.14 -2.41 -20.54
CA ARG A 426 -0.45 -1.08 -20.37
C ARG A 426 0.62 0.00 -20.43
N LYS A 427 1.67 -0.10 -19.61
CA LYS A 427 2.76 0.90 -19.60
C LYS A 427 3.41 1.02 -20.98
N LEU A 428 3.66 -0.11 -21.64
CA LEU A 428 4.20 -0.13 -23.01
C LEU A 428 3.27 0.54 -24.03
N ARG A 429 1.94 0.41 -23.87
CA ARG A 429 0.96 1.14 -24.70
C ARG A 429 0.93 2.64 -24.37
N GLU A 430 0.95 3.00 -23.08
CA GLU A 430 1.00 4.40 -22.64
C GLU A 430 2.21 5.12 -23.22
N ILE A 431 3.39 4.49 -23.19
CA ILE A 431 4.61 5.02 -23.81
C ILE A 431 4.42 5.21 -25.32
N ALA A 432 3.93 4.19 -26.02
CA ALA A 432 3.74 4.26 -27.47
C ALA A 432 2.73 5.34 -27.86
N THR A 433 1.63 5.48 -27.12
CA THR A 433 0.63 6.55 -27.32
C THR A 433 1.21 7.92 -27.02
N GLY A 434 2.02 8.06 -25.95
CA GLY A 434 2.72 9.31 -25.65
C GLY A 434 3.65 9.76 -26.79
N ILE A 435 4.40 8.82 -27.38
CA ILE A 435 5.29 9.10 -28.52
C ILE A 435 4.49 9.59 -29.73
N MET A 436 3.37 8.93 -30.02
CA MET A 436 2.48 9.32 -31.13
C MET A 436 1.95 10.74 -30.94
N ILE A 437 1.41 11.07 -29.76
CA ILE A 437 0.89 12.41 -29.44
C ILE A 437 1.97 13.47 -29.59
N LEU A 438 3.16 13.27 -29.02
CA LEU A 438 4.27 14.23 -29.16
C LEU A 438 4.72 14.44 -30.60
N THR A 439 4.66 13.39 -31.42
CA THR A 439 5.01 13.47 -32.84
C THR A 439 3.96 14.26 -33.62
N GLU A 440 2.68 14.11 -33.27
CA GLU A 440 1.57 14.89 -33.85
C GLU A 440 1.59 16.36 -33.40
N GLU A 441 1.88 16.64 -32.12
CA GLU A 441 2.01 17.99 -31.58
C GLU A 441 3.20 18.75 -32.19
N LYS A 442 4.35 18.10 -32.42
CA LYS A 442 5.47 18.72 -33.14
C LYS A 442 5.15 19.09 -34.59
N ASN A 443 4.16 18.44 -35.21
CA ASN A 443 3.72 18.74 -36.57
C ASN A 443 2.63 19.83 -36.62
N MET A 444 2.12 20.28 -35.46
CA MET A 444 1.10 21.30 -35.33
C MET A 444 1.62 22.40 -34.38
N ASP A 445 2.14 23.50 -34.93
CA ASP A 445 2.68 24.67 -34.19
C ASP A 445 1.69 25.22 -33.13
N LYS A 446 1.63 24.59 -31.94
CA LYS A 446 0.88 25.09 -30.79
C LYS A 446 1.57 24.76 -29.47
N ASN A 447 1.77 25.81 -28.68
CA ASN A 447 2.13 25.74 -27.27
C ASN A 447 1.02 25.02 -26.48
N SER A 448 1.27 23.79 -26.03
CA SER A 448 0.48 23.13 -24.99
C SER A 448 1.41 22.59 -23.88
N ALA A 449 0.89 22.55 -22.66
CA ALA A 449 1.67 22.39 -21.43
C ALA A 449 2.05 20.95 -21.08
N THR A 450 3.31 20.76 -20.65
CA THR A 450 3.84 19.67 -19.80
C THR A 450 3.39 18.24 -20.11
N THR A 451 3.70 17.75 -21.31
CA THR A 451 3.84 16.32 -21.59
C THR A 451 5.16 15.82 -20.98
N PRO A 452 5.20 14.69 -20.23
CA PRO A 452 6.45 14.19 -19.68
C PRO A 452 7.44 13.92 -20.80
N ALA A 453 8.68 14.39 -20.63
CA ALA A 453 9.74 14.22 -21.61
C ALA A 453 9.95 12.72 -21.88
N ILE A 454 9.64 12.27 -23.09
CA ILE A 454 9.86 10.88 -23.47
C ILE A 454 11.35 10.67 -23.66
N GLY A 455 11.93 9.94 -22.72
CA GLY A 455 13.35 9.59 -22.72
C GLY A 455 13.71 8.57 -23.80
N ARG A 456 15.02 8.41 -24.03
CA ARG A 456 15.58 7.41 -24.96
C ARG A 456 15.10 5.99 -24.65
N ASP A 457 15.12 5.60 -23.37
CA ASP A 457 14.67 4.29 -22.91
C ASP A 457 13.21 3.99 -23.28
N ASP A 458 12.33 4.99 -23.17
CA ASP A 458 10.91 4.85 -23.54
C ASP A 458 10.75 4.67 -25.06
N ARG A 459 11.54 5.37 -25.87
CA ARG A 459 11.57 5.15 -27.34
C ARG A 459 12.06 3.74 -27.67
N LEU A 460 13.13 3.29 -27.00
CA LEU A 460 13.67 1.94 -27.19
C LEU A 460 12.66 0.86 -26.77
N ALA A 461 11.95 1.06 -25.65
CA ALA A 461 10.90 0.16 -25.17
C ALA A 461 9.73 0.08 -26.15
N ALA A 462 9.24 1.23 -26.65
CA ALA A 462 8.17 1.28 -27.64
C ALA A 462 8.57 0.58 -28.94
N LYS A 463 9.81 0.78 -29.41
CA LYS A 463 10.29 0.15 -30.63
C LYS A 463 10.45 -1.35 -30.48
N THR A 464 11.08 -1.78 -29.39
CA THR A 464 11.25 -3.19 -29.06
C THR A 464 9.90 -3.90 -28.96
N ARG A 465 8.92 -3.26 -28.34
CA ARG A 465 7.54 -3.74 -28.29
C ARG A 465 6.92 -3.91 -29.68
N ALA A 466 7.13 -2.97 -30.60
CA ALA A 466 6.62 -3.08 -31.96
C ALA A 466 7.20 -4.30 -32.69
N VAL A 467 8.52 -4.50 -32.61
CA VAL A 467 9.23 -5.65 -33.19
C VAL A 467 8.68 -6.98 -32.66
N VAL A 468 8.62 -7.11 -31.33
CA VAL A 468 8.09 -8.31 -30.68
C VAL A 468 6.63 -8.58 -31.04
N ARG A 469 5.79 -7.54 -31.01
CA ARG A 469 4.38 -7.69 -31.34
C ARG A 469 4.21 -8.19 -32.78
N GLN A 470 4.99 -7.66 -33.72
CA GLN A 470 4.93 -8.09 -35.12
C GLN A 470 5.43 -9.52 -35.29
N TYR A 471 6.53 -9.91 -34.62
CA TYR A 471 7.00 -11.29 -34.57
C TYR A 471 5.88 -12.26 -34.12
N VAL A 472 5.23 -11.97 -32.99
CA VAL A 472 4.15 -12.83 -32.47
C VAL A 472 2.96 -12.90 -33.43
N ILE A 473 2.58 -11.79 -34.06
CA ILE A 473 1.50 -11.77 -35.06
C ILE A 473 1.83 -12.66 -36.25
N SER A 474 3.03 -12.53 -36.82
CA SER A 474 3.44 -13.31 -37.98
C SER A 474 3.48 -14.81 -37.67
N GLU A 475 4.09 -15.20 -36.56
CA GLU A 475 4.16 -16.61 -36.14
C GLU A 475 2.76 -17.20 -35.90
N LEU A 476 1.83 -16.42 -35.34
CA LEU A 476 0.45 -16.87 -35.15
C LEU A 476 -0.30 -17.01 -36.47
N LYS A 477 -0.08 -16.10 -37.43
CA LYS A 477 -0.68 -16.20 -38.77
C LYS A 477 -0.15 -17.40 -39.55
N GLU A 478 1.09 -17.82 -39.29
CA GLU A 478 1.66 -19.02 -39.90
C GLU A 478 1.16 -20.30 -39.22
N ARG A 479 1.31 -20.41 -37.89
CA ARG A 479 1.10 -21.66 -37.14
C ARG A 479 -0.36 -21.90 -36.72
N ALA A 480 -1.13 -20.83 -36.56
CA ALA A 480 -2.50 -20.87 -36.03
C ALA A 480 -3.53 -20.28 -37.00
N SER A 481 -3.20 -20.15 -38.30
CA SER A 481 -4.07 -19.60 -39.36
C SER A 481 -5.51 -20.11 -39.31
N LYS A 482 -5.69 -21.42 -39.15
CA LYS A 482 -7.00 -22.10 -39.06
C LYS A 482 -7.90 -21.63 -37.92
N TYR A 483 -7.34 -20.97 -36.90
CA TYR A 483 -8.07 -20.47 -35.73
C TYR A 483 -8.31 -18.95 -35.77
N ILE A 484 -7.86 -18.28 -36.83
CA ILE A 484 -7.96 -16.83 -37.01
C ILE A 484 -9.16 -16.54 -37.95
N LEU A 485 -10.34 -16.37 -37.36
CA LEU A 485 -11.61 -16.29 -38.11
C LEU A 485 -11.73 -15.05 -39.03
N SER A 486 -11.07 -13.94 -38.69
CA SER A 486 -11.18 -12.65 -39.41
C SER A 486 -9.85 -12.18 -40.04
N GLY A 487 -8.85 -13.06 -40.12
CA GLY A 487 -7.48 -12.68 -40.49
C GLY A 487 -6.75 -11.82 -39.45
N LYS A 488 -7.40 -11.45 -38.35
CA LYS A 488 -6.82 -10.67 -37.24
C LYS A 488 -6.53 -11.54 -36.02
N THR A 489 -5.31 -11.43 -35.51
CA THR A 489 -4.94 -12.01 -34.21
C THR A 489 -5.55 -11.24 -33.04
N HIS A 490 -5.49 -11.80 -31.83
CA HIS A 490 -5.92 -11.11 -30.61
C HIS A 490 -5.16 -9.77 -30.36
N LEU A 491 -3.95 -9.63 -30.92
CA LEU A 491 -3.12 -8.43 -30.79
C LEU A 491 -3.54 -7.30 -31.73
N GLU A 492 -4.22 -7.62 -32.83
CA GLU A 492 -4.68 -6.69 -33.89
C GLU A 492 -6.11 -6.18 -33.66
N ARG A 493 -6.77 -6.66 -32.60
CA ARG A 493 -8.15 -6.33 -32.26
C ARG A 493 -8.32 -4.87 -31.85
N LYS A 494 -9.34 -4.22 -32.40
CA LYS A 494 -9.86 -2.92 -31.96
C LYS A 494 -11.14 -3.09 -31.16
N LYS A 495 -11.55 -2.04 -30.42
CA LYS A 495 -12.82 -2.06 -29.65
C LYS A 495 -14.04 -2.32 -30.55
N GLU A 496 -13.99 -1.86 -31.79
CA GLU A 496 -15.04 -1.99 -32.81
C GLU A 496 -15.22 -3.42 -33.34
N ASP A 497 -14.23 -4.31 -33.16
CA ASP A 497 -14.23 -5.66 -33.73
C ASP A 497 -15.12 -6.66 -32.96
N GLY A 498 -15.86 -6.22 -31.93
CA GLY A 498 -16.72 -7.08 -31.10
C GLY A 498 -15.97 -8.14 -30.30
N ASP A 499 -16.67 -9.02 -29.56
CA ASP A 499 -16.07 -10.13 -28.81
C ASP A 499 -15.80 -11.34 -29.69
N MET A 500 -14.51 -11.69 -29.83
CA MET A 500 -14.05 -12.88 -30.55
C MET A 500 -13.38 -13.83 -29.57
N PHE A 501 -13.82 -15.09 -29.59
CA PHE A 501 -13.29 -16.14 -28.71
C PHE A 501 -12.30 -17.00 -29.49
N PHE A 502 -11.10 -17.13 -28.94
CA PHE A 502 -10.07 -18.00 -29.51
C PHE A 502 -10.10 -19.38 -28.83
N PRO A 503 -10.03 -20.47 -29.61
CA PRO A 503 -10.06 -21.83 -29.06
C PRO A 503 -8.82 -22.14 -28.22
N ALA A 504 -8.87 -23.21 -27.42
CA ALA A 504 -7.77 -23.61 -26.53
C ALA A 504 -6.48 -23.91 -27.30
N GLU A 505 -6.59 -24.42 -28.53
CA GLU A 505 -5.48 -24.70 -29.43
C GLU A 505 -4.75 -23.41 -29.84
N TYR A 506 -5.48 -22.33 -30.13
CA TYR A 506 -4.89 -21.03 -30.39
C TYR A 506 -4.13 -20.52 -29.16
N GLN A 507 -4.71 -20.67 -27.97
CA GLN A 507 -4.06 -20.26 -26.71
C GLN A 507 -2.76 -21.06 -26.45
N LYS A 508 -2.74 -22.36 -26.77
CA LYS A 508 -1.54 -23.19 -26.69
C LYS A 508 -0.44 -22.72 -27.66
N GLU A 509 -0.80 -22.33 -28.88
CA GLU A 509 0.17 -21.78 -29.84
C GLU A 509 0.71 -20.41 -29.38
N VAL A 510 -0.14 -19.51 -28.86
CA VAL A 510 0.31 -18.25 -28.24
C VAL A 510 1.29 -18.53 -27.11
N GLN A 511 0.95 -19.44 -26.20
CA GLN A 511 1.82 -19.84 -25.10
C GLN A 511 3.16 -20.39 -25.61
N LYS A 512 3.15 -21.24 -26.64
CA LYS A 512 4.35 -21.88 -27.20
C LYS A 512 5.29 -20.86 -27.86
N ILE A 513 4.74 -19.98 -28.69
CA ILE A 513 5.50 -18.91 -29.36
C ILE A 513 6.11 -17.96 -28.32
N CYS A 514 5.27 -17.44 -27.41
CA CYS A 514 5.72 -16.47 -26.42
C CYS A 514 6.68 -17.09 -25.39
N SER A 515 6.42 -18.31 -24.90
CA SER A 515 7.33 -19.01 -23.97
C SER A 515 8.65 -19.36 -24.62
N GLY A 516 8.62 -19.84 -25.87
CA GLY A 516 9.83 -20.17 -26.63
C GLY A 516 10.74 -18.95 -26.76
N ALA A 517 10.20 -17.83 -27.21
CA ALA A 517 10.97 -16.60 -27.35
C ALA A 517 11.41 -15.99 -26.00
N PHE A 518 10.56 -16.08 -24.98
CA PHE A 518 10.87 -15.54 -23.65
C PHE A 518 12.01 -16.32 -22.98
N LEU A 519 11.94 -17.66 -22.99
CA LEU A 519 12.97 -18.51 -22.42
C LEU A 519 14.29 -18.41 -23.21
N ALA A 520 14.20 -18.30 -24.53
CA ALA A 520 15.33 -18.03 -25.41
C ALA A 520 16.05 -16.73 -25.04
N LEU A 521 15.33 -15.63 -24.85
CA LEU A 521 15.92 -14.36 -24.42
C LEU A 521 16.47 -14.44 -23.00
N ARG A 522 15.71 -15.01 -22.06
CA ARG A 522 16.09 -15.11 -20.65
C ARG A 522 17.42 -15.84 -20.46
N GLY A 523 17.66 -16.91 -21.23
CA GLY A 523 18.87 -17.72 -21.15
C GLY A 523 20.11 -17.11 -21.83
N ARG A 524 19.95 -16.06 -22.64
CA ARG A 524 21.07 -15.44 -23.39
C ARG A 524 21.67 -14.26 -22.65
N LYS A 525 22.95 -13.97 -22.93
CA LYS A 525 23.71 -12.83 -22.39
C LYS A 525 24.63 -12.28 -23.47
N GLY A 526 25.02 -11.02 -23.36
CA GLY A 526 26.05 -10.45 -24.23
C GLY A 526 25.68 -10.54 -25.72
N PRO A 527 26.63 -10.81 -26.64
CA PRO A 527 26.40 -10.79 -28.09
C PRO A 527 25.26 -11.68 -28.58
N ASP A 528 25.02 -12.83 -27.94
CA ASP A 528 23.97 -13.78 -28.31
C ASP A 528 22.57 -13.15 -28.28
N ILE A 529 22.37 -12.12 -27.45
CA ILE A 529 21.10 -11.36 -27.43
C ILE A 529 20.88 -10.67 -28.78
N ALA A 530 21.90 -10.01 -29.32
CA ALA A 530 21.78 -9.30 -30.59
C ALA A 530 21.58 -10.27 -31.75
N GLU A 531 22.31 -11.39 -31.76
CA GLU A 531 22.12 -12.45 -32.77
C GLU A 531 20.69 -13.00 -32.74
N TYR A 532 20.17 -13.34 -31.56
CA TYR A 532 18.81 -13.84 -31.43
C TYR A 532 17.76 -12.78 -31.81
N PHE A 533 17.94 -11.55 -31.32
CA PHE A 533 17.00 -10.46 -31.58
C PHE A 533 16.90 -10.16 -33.08
N THR A 534 18.04 -10.04 -33.76
CA THR A 534 18.07 -9.74 -35.20
C THR A 534 17.71 -10.95 -36.06
N GLY A 535 18.22 -12.13 -35.74
CA GLY A 535 17.99 -13.35 -36.52
C GLY A 535 16.61 -13.98 -36.33
N THR A 536 15.95 -13.76 -35.19
CA THR A 536 14.64 -14.36 -34.87
C THR A 536 13.52 -13.33 -34.75
N LEU A 537 13.69 -12.26 -33.98
CA LEU A 537 12.58 -11.30 -33.76
C LEU A 537 12.42 -10.32 -34.93
N CYS A 538 13.52 -9.97 -35.59
CA CYS A 538 13.53 -9.15 -36.81
C CYS A 538 13.45 -9.96 -38.12
N SER A 539 13.24 -11.28 -38.07
CA SER A 539 13.09 -12.10 -39.29
C SER A 539 11.80 -11.81 -40.08
N HIS A 540 10.88 -11.06 -39.48
CA HIS A 540 9.61 -10.64 -40.06
C HIS A 540 9.67 -9.16 -40.45
N PRO A 541 8.96 -8.72 -41.53
CA PRO A 541 8.98 -7.32 -41.95
C PRO A 541 8.59 -6.36 -40.82
N GLN A 542 9.50 -5.41 -40.54
CA GLN A 542 9.30 -4.35 -39.54
C GLN A 542 9.26 -3.01 -40.24
N PHE A 543 8.24 -2.19 -39.95
CA PHE A 543 8.29 -0.78 -40.32
C PHE A 543 9.21 -0.05 -39.34
N MET A 544 10.22 0.67 -39.81
CA MET A 544 11.05 1.55 -39.00
C MET A 544 11.08 2.94 -39.64
N LEU A 545 10.73 3.97 -38.85
CA LEU A 545 10.84 5.35 -39.31
C LEU A 545 12.32 5.73 -39.38
N GLY A 546 12.82 5.98 -40.60
CA GLY A 546 14.12 6.59 -40.83
C GLY A 546 13.99 8.10 -40.88
N SER A 547 14.93 8.81 -40.23
CA SER A 547 14.99 10.27 -40.31
C SER A 547 16.42 10.71 -40.60
N PRO A 548 16.78 10.87 -41.89
CA PRO A 548 18.14 11.23 -42.30
C PRO A 548 18.64 12.56 -41.73
N LYS A 549 17.74 13.41 -41.24
CA LYS A 549 18.04 14.75 -40.70
C LYS A 549 17.96 14.83 -39.18
N ASN A 550 17.48 13.80 -38.50
CA ASN A 550 17.34 13.78 -37.05
C ASN A 550 17.69 12.38 -36.51
N GLU A 551 18.96 12.19 -36.14
CA GLU A 551 19.45 10.93 -35.58
C GLU A 551 18.68 10.48 -34.32
N GLU A 552 18.14 11.41 -33.53
CA GLU A 552 17.35 11.05 -32.34
C GLU A 552 15.95 10.52 -32.69
N GLY A 553 15.44 10.87 -33.87
CA GLY A 553 14.16 10.40 -34.40
C GLY A 553 14.27 9.17 -35.30
N ASP A 554 15.48 8.69 -35.58
CA ASP A 554 15.71 7.53 -36.44
C ASP A 554 15.60 6.24 -35.63
N GLU A 555 14.52 5.50 -35.85
CA GLU A 555 14.22 4.28 -35.10
C GLU A 555 15.18 3.14 -35.43
N PHE A 556 15.69 3.10 -36.66
CA PHE A 556 16.65 2.08 -37.10
C PHE A 556 17.99 2.32 -36.42
N LEU A 557 18.51 3.55 -36.45
CA LEU A 557 19.76 3.91 -35.78
C LEU A 557 19.65 3.74 -34.27
N LEU A 558 18.52 4.08 -33.65
CA LEU A 558 18.29 3.84 -32.23
C LEU A 558 18.49 2.37 -31.87
N LEU A 559 17.78 1.48 -32.57
CA LEU A 559 17.82 0.04 -32.31
C LEU A 559 19.18 -0.57 -32.65
N ALA A 560 19.78 -0.19 -33.78
CA ALA A 560 21.09 -0.70 -34.20
C ALA A 560 22.20 -0.29 -33.23
N LYS A 561 22.25 0.98 -32.80
CA LYS A 561 23.24 1.46 -31.81
C LYS A 561 23.03 0.75 -30.46
N SER A 562 21.79 0.61 -29.99
CA SER A 562 21.48 -0.07 -28.73
C SER A 562 21.74 -1.58 -28.76
N LEU A 563 21.74 -2.23 -29.94
CA LEU A 563 22.16 -3.64 -30.08
C LEU A 563 23.68 -3.82 -30.04
N VAL A 564 24.46 -2.81 -30.44
CA VAL A 564 25.94 -2.87 -30.38
C VAL A 564 26.44 -2.59 -28.97
N ASP A 565 25.80 -1.66 -28.26
CA ASP A 565 26.16 -1.28 -26.90
C ASP A 565 25.83 -2.42 -25.89
N PRO A 566 26.78 -2.85 -25.04
CA PRO A 566 26.57 -3.94 -24.10
C PRO A 566 25.46 -3.71 -23.06
N GLU A 567 25.32 -2.49 -22.53
CA GLU A 567 24.34 -2.18 -21.48
C GLU A 567 22.94 -2.05 -22.07
N GLU A 568 22.83 -1.34 -23.19
CA GLU A 568 21.56 -1.15 -23.91
C GLU A 568 21.04 -2.47 -24.50
N ARG A 569 21.93 -3.41 -24.84
CA ARG A 569 21.54 -4.74 -25.32
C ARG A 569 20.78 -5.54 -24.25
N GLU A 570 21.21 -5.47 -22.99
CA GLU A 570 20.46 -6.08 -21.89
C GLU A 570 19.11 -5.38 -21.68
N LYS A 571 19.02 -4.05 -21.88
CA LYS A 571 17.72 -3.34 -21.89
C LYS A 571 16.80 -3.81 -23.02
N ILE A 572 17.32 -4.05 -24.23
CA ILE A 572 16.53 -4.62 -25.35
C ILE A 572 15.98 -6.00 -24.96
N LYS A 573 16.81 -6.87 -24.39
CA LYS A 573 16.37 -8.17 -23.87
C LYS A 573 15.25 -8.00 -22.84
N LEU A 574 15.40 -7.07 -21.90
CA LEU A 574 14.38 -6.77 -20.89
C LEU A 574 13.06 -6.30 -21.52
N PHE A 575 13.10 -5.30 -22.41
CA PHE A 575 11.92 -4.77 -23.10
C PHE A 575 11.26 -5.82 -23.99
N ALA A 576 12.04 -6.70 -24.61
CA ALA A 576 11.51 -7.80 -25.41
C ALA A 576 10.75 -8.82 -24.55
N MET A 577 11.30 -9.20 -23.38
CA MET A 577 10.61 -10.07 -22.42
C MET A 577 9.33 -9.44 -21.85
N LEU A 578 9.34 -8.14 -21.55
CA LEU A 578 8.14 -7.39 -21.16
C LEU A 578 7.08 -7.39 -22.28
N ALA A 579 7.49 -7.17 -23.52
CA ALA A 579 6.60 -7.17 -24.67
C ALA A 579 6.02 -8.56 -24.97
N LEU A 580 6.82 -9.63 -24.84
CA LEU A 580 6.35 -11.02 -24.96
C LEU A 580 5.33 -11.36 -23.87
N SER A 581 5.59 -10.91 -22.64
CA SER A 581 4.65 -11.07 -21.53
C SER A 581 3.31 -10.40 -21.84
N ALA A 582 3.35 -9.17 -22.35
CA ALA A 582 2.17 -8.43 -22.78
C ALA A 582 1.43 -9.07 -23.96
N CYS A 583 2.15 -9.67 -24.91
CA CYS A 583 1.58 -10.32 -26.09
C CYS A 583 1.03 -11.73 -25.80
N SER A 584 1.31 -12.32 -24.63
CA SER A 584 0.88 -13.68 -24.30
C SER A 584 -0.57 -13.78 -23.82
N TYR A 585 -1.15 -12.67 -23.34
CA TYR A 585 -2.49 -12.69 -22.75
C TYR A 585 -3.59 -12.71 -23.80
N VAL A 586 -4.44 -13.74 -23.73
CA VAL A 586 -5.64 -13.89 -24.56
C VAL A 586 -6.87 -13.83 -23.65
N ARG A 587 -7.77 -12.88 -23.90
CA ARG A 587 -8.98 -12.68 -23.09
C ARG A 587 -9.90 -13.91 -23.14
N ILE A 588 -10.32 -14.44 -21.99
CA ILE A 588 -11.31 -15.54 -21.89
C ILE A 588 -12.66 -14.99 -21.38
N LYS A 589 -13.76 -15.66 -21.76
CA LYS A 589 -15.14 -15.43 -21.32
C LYS A 589 -15.32 -15.43 -19.78
N ASP A 590 -14.56 -16.25 -19.05
CA ASP A 590 -14.63 -16.37 -17.57
C ASP A 590 -14.08 -15.12 -16.84
N ASP A 591 -13.20 -14.33 -17.48
CA ASP A 591 -12.60 -13.12 -16.88
C ASP A 591 -13.63 -11.98 -16.71
N GLN A 592 -14.79 -12.03 -17.39
CA GLN A 592 -15.90 -11.09 -17.20
C GLN A 592 -16.67 -11.37 -15.91
N ALA A 593 -16.92 -12.65 -15.59
CA ALA A 593 -17.65 -13.03 -14.38
C ALA A 593 -16.83 -12.75 -13.11
N GLN A 594 -15.51 -12.94 -13.14
CA GLN A 594 -14.65 -12.62 -11.99
C GLN A 594 -14.40 -11.12 -11.82
N ALA A 595 -14.37 -10.33 -12.89
CA ALA A 595 -14.23 -8.88 -12.80
C ALA A 595 -15.51 -8.17 -12.30
N GLU A 596 -16.65 -8.85 -12.31
CA GLU A 596 -17.93 -8.38 -11.77
C GLU A 596 -18.18 -8.88 -10.33
N GLU A 597 -17.41 -9.86 -9.84
CA GLU A 597 -17.54 -10.46 -8.50
C GLU A 597 -16.39 -10.17 -7.51
N GLU A 598 -15.30 -9.51 -7.95
CA GLU A 598 -14.23 -8.93 -7.10
C GLU A 598 -14.36 -7.41 -6.96
#